data_AF-A0A7S6S3H8-F1
#
_entry.id   AF-A0A7S6S3H8-F1
#
_cell.length_a   1.000
_cell.length_b   1.000
_cell.length_c   1.000
_cell.angle_alpha   90.00
_cell.angle_beta   90.00
_cell.angle_gamma   90.00
#
_symmetry.space_group_name_H-M   'P 1'
#
loop_
_entity.id
_entity.type
_entity.pdbx_description
1 polymer ?
#
loop_
_entity_poly.entity_id
_entity_poly.type
_entity_poly.pdbx_seq_one_letter_code
_entity_poly.pdbx_strand_id
1 'polypeptide(L)'
;MQPALAITKTGPAEVLKCEEITYRFVVRNTGTGSVDNVVINDPLPNGLTTLDGKNAISFSVGTLKAGESKEYTARVKAAAKGNYSNTATVSATGGYNASSQPVATVVREPALRITKTGPAREFIGRNATYEITVTNTGDGDARDTMIEDTVPADARFISASDGGAFANGKVTWNAGTLKPGASKKVTVTLSRDSAGALNNTAVARAFCAEAVTANAQTVYSGIPALLLEVIDIEDPDLVGTTETYVITVTNQGSAPATNIRIVATVEPNQTHESNSGPTRGTVAGPVLTFEPLASLAPQAKATWRVIVKNVKAGDVRFRVSMTADQLTRPVEETESTNIYE
;
A
#
# COMPACT_ATOMS: atom_id res chain seq x y z
N MET A 1 39.88 4.80 65.58
CA MET A 1 39.51 4.75 64.15
C MET A 1 38.14 4.14 64.05
N GLN A 2 37.19 4.84 63.43
CA GLN A 2 35.82 4.35 63.26
C GLN A 2 35.53 4.31 61.75
N PRO A 3 35.75 3.15 61.10
CA PRO A 3 35.41 2.99 59.69
C PRO A 3 33.89 3.01 59.49
N ALA A 4 33.44 3.57 58.37
CA ALA A 4 32.02 3.67 58.02
C ALA A 4 31.88 3.65 56.49
N LEU A 5 30.87 2.96 55.97
CA LEU A 5 30.62 2.85 54.53
C LEU A 5 29.35 3.61 54.14
N ALA A 6 29.36 4.14 52.92
CA ALA A 6 28.18 4.64 52.24
C ALA A 6 28.19 4.15 50.79
N ILE A 7 27.02 3.84 50.23
CA ILE A 7 26.86 3.49 48.83
C ILE A 7 25.70 4.30 48.23
N THR A 8 25.91 4.90 47.07
CA THR A 8 24.85 5.48 46.25
C THR A 8 24.73 4.70 44.95
N LYS A 9 23.49 4.45 44.55
CA LYS A 9 23.15 3.82 43.28
C LYS A 9 22.28 4.77 42.48
N THR A 10 22.54 4.89 41.18
CA THR A 10 21.73 5.67 40.24
C THR A 10 21.49 4.88 38.96
N GLY A 11 20.39 5.15 38.28
CA GLY A 11 20.02 4.56 37.00
C GLY A 11 18.97 5.42 36.28
N PRO A 12 18.61 5.09 35.04
CA PRO A 12 17.57 5.80 34.32
C PRO A 12 16.21 5.63 35.01
N ALA A 13 15.41 6.68 35.00
CA ALA A 13 14.03 6.64 35.49
C ALA A 13 13.11 5.84 34.55
N GLU A 14 13.41 5.86 33.25
CA GLU A 14 12.63 5.18 32.22
C GLU A 14 13.53 4.70 31.06
N VAL A 15 13.23 3.51 30.52
CA VAL A 15 13.83 2.96 29.30
C VAL A 15 12.79 2.19 28.49
N LEU A 16 13.06 1.94 27.21
CA LEU A 16 12.31 0.95 26.46
C LEU A 16 12.83 -0.47 26.74
N LYS A 17 11.97 -1.49 26.59
CA LYS A 17 12.29 -2.90 26.88
C LYS A 17 13.50 -3.45 26.14
N CYS A 18 13.75 -3.00 24.91
CA CYS A 18 14.93 -3.40 24.14
C CYS A 18 16.22 -2.65 24.52
N GLU A 19 16.14 -1.64 25.39
CA GLU A 19 17.29 -0.86 25.82
C GLU A 19 17.93 -1.48 27.08
N GLU A 20 19.23 -1.22 27.23
CA GLU A 20 19.96 -1.58 28.44
C GLU A 20 19.73 -0.55 29.54
N ILE A 21 19.51 -1.01 30.78
CA ILE A 21 19.51 -0.19 31.98
C ILE A 21 20.95 -0.12 32.50
N THR A 22 21.53 1.08 32.52
CA THR A 22 22.86 1.29 33.09
C THR A 22 22.74 1.79 34.53
N TYR A 23 23.23 1.00 35.48
CA TYR A 23 23.40 1.41 36.87
C TYR A 23 24.80 1.93 37.14
N ARG A 24 24.89 2.98 37.94
CA ARG A 24 26.14 3.56 38.47
C ARG A 24 26.14 3.45 39.98
N PHE A 25 27.25 2.99 40.53
CA PHE A 25 27.47 2.78 41.96
C PHE A 25 28.64 3.63 42.41
N VAL A 26 28.50 4.35 43.51
CA VAL A 26 29.60 5.05 44.17
C VAL A 26 29.66 4.56 45.61
N VAL A 27 30.78 3.95 45.98
CA VAL A 27 31.04 3.49 47.35
C VAL A 27 32.06 4.42 47.97
N ARG A 28 31.81 4.86 49.20
CA ARG A 28 32.68 5.75 49.96
C ARG A 28 32.93 5.23 51.36
N ASN A 29 34.18 5.34 51.81
CA ASN A 29 34.50 5.24 53.22
C ASN A 29 34.34 6.62 53.89
N THR A 30 33.28 6.78 54.68
CA THR A 30 32.96 8.02 55.40
C THR A 30 33.58 8.08 56.79
N GLY A 31 34.26 7.01 57.20
CA GLY A 31 34.92 6.90 58.50
C GLY A 31 36.34 7.46 58.54
N THR A 32 36.99 7.25 59.68
CA THR A 32 38.34 7.74 59.98
C THR A 32 39.45 6.68 59.88
N GLY A 33 39.10 5.43 59.55
CA GLY A 33 40.05 4.33 59.36
C GLY A 33 39.81 3.61 58.04
N SER A 34 40.81 2.87 57.54
CA SER A 34 40.69 2.06 56.32
C SER A 34 39.70 0.90 56.50
N VAL A 35 39.06 0.50 55.40
CA VAL A 35 38.16 -0.66 55.33
C VAL A 35 38.68 -1.60 54.24
N ASP A 36 38.92 -2.87 54.58
CA ASP A 36 39.43 -3.89 53.67
C ASP A 36 38.33 -4.83 53.14
N ASN A 37 38.60 -5.44 51.99
CA ASN A 37 37.72 -6.40 51.31
C ASN A 37 36.29 -5.86 51.11
N VAL A 38 36.19 -4.60 50.69
CA VAL A 38 34.92 -3.96 50.34
C VAL A 38 34.36 -4.62 49.08
N VAL A 39 33.10 -5.04 49.11
CA VAL A 39 32.39 -5.70 48.00
C VAL A 39 31.02 -5.06 47.83
N ILE A 40 30.66 -4.74 46.58
CA ILE A 40 29.30 -4.37 46.20
C ILE A 40 28.54 -5.66 45.87
N ASN A 41 27.35 -5.80 46.43
CA ASN A 41 26.40 -6.86 46.09
C ASN A 41 25.05 -6.22 45.78
N ASP A 42 24.52 -6.49 44.61
CA ASP A 42 23.30 -5.88 44.09
C ASP A 42 22.42 -6.97 43.43
N PRO A 43 21.57 -7.64 44.23
CA PRO A 43 20.64 -8.63 43.71
C PRO A 43 19.60 -7.95 42.82
N LEU A 44 19.47 -8.43 41.59
CA LEU A 44 18.52 -7.88 40.62
C LEU A 44 17.11 -8.40 40.92
N PRO A 45 16.08 -7.53 40.86
CA PRO A 45 14.70 -7.97 40.98
C PRO A 45 14.32 -8.90 39.82
N ASN A 46 13.32 -9.76 40.05
CA ASN A 46 12.80 -10.67 39.02
C ASN A 46 12.46 -9.90 37.74
N GLY A 47 12.96 -10.39 36.60
CA GLY A 47 12.78 -9.76 35.29
C GLY A 47 13.94 -8.85 34.86
N LEU A 48 14.88 -8.51 35.76
CA LEU A 48 16.16 -7.92 35.37
C LEU A 48 17.27 -8.98 35.39
N THR A 49 18.12 -8.95 34.37
CA THR A 49 19.34 -9.77 34.33
C THR A 49 20.50 -8.95 33.81
N THR A 50 21.70 -9.26 34.26
CA THR A 50 22.93 -8.81 33.58
C THR A 50 22.97 -9.31 32.13
N LEU A 51 23.84 -8.73 31.32
CA LEU A 51 23.95 -9.12 29.90
C LEU A 51 24.33 -10.61 29.73
N ASP A 52 25.10 -11.17 30.66
CA ASP A 52 25.48 -12.59 30.75
C ASP A 52 24.46 -13.47 31.50
N GLY A 53 23.28 -12.93 31.84
CA GLY A 53 22.14 -13.70 32.36
C GLY A 53 22.15 -13.96 33.86
N LYS A 54 23.06 -13.34 34.62
CA LYS A 54 23.06 -13.42 36.09
C LYS A 54 21.96 -12.54 36.69
N ASN A 55 21.46 -12.98 37.84
CA ASN A 55 20.44 -12.30 38.65
C ASN A 55 21.02 -11.37 39.73
N ALA A 56 22.32 -11.09 39.71
CA ALA A 56 22.97 -10.17 40.64
C ALA A 56 24.19 -9.53 39.98
N ILE A 57 24.53 -8.33 40.43
CA ILE A 57 25.78 -7.63 40.11
C ILE A 57 26.68 -7.71 41.35
N SER A 58 27.97 -7.98 41.14
CA SER A 58 28.96 -7.91 42.21
C SER A 58 30.27 -7.30 41.73
N PHE A 59 30.86 -6.44 42.55
CA PHE A 59 32.16 -5.82 42.32
C PHE A 59 33.04 -5.97 43.54
N SER A 60 34.28 -6.42 43.34
CA SER A 60 35.32 -6.32 44.36
C SER A 60 35.93 -4.92 44.34
N VAL A 61 35.74 -4.19 45.43
CA VAL A 61 36.23 -2.81 45.60
C VAL A 61 37.63 -2.78 46.24
N GLY A 62 37.98 -3.83 46.98
CA GLY A 62 39.25 -3.96 47.69
C GLY A 62 39.28 -3.08 48.93
N THR A 63 40.42 -2.47 49.22
CA THR A 63 40.56 -1.53 50.35
C THR A 63 40.08 -0.12 49.96
N LEU A 64 39.40 0.54 50.90
CA LEU A 64 39.08 1.97 50.87
C LEU A 64 39.70 2.67 52.08
N LYS A 65 40.61 3.61 51.83
CA LYS A 65 41.16 4.49 52.87
C LYS A 65 40.09 5.45 53.40
N ALA A 66 40.35 6.05 54.56
CA ALA A 66 39.46 7.06 55.13
C ALA A 66 39.20 8.18 54.10
N GLY A 67 37.92 8.45 53.82
CA GLY A 67 37.48 9.46 52.85
C GLY A 67 37.48 9.02 51.37
N GLU A 68 38.09 7.88 51.02
CA GLU A 68 38.20 7.41 49.64
C GLU A 68 36.84 6.98 49.06
N SER A 69 36.64 7.21 47.76
CA SER A 69 35.47 6.74 47.00
C SER A 69 35.90 6.04 45.72
N LYS A 70 35.17 4.99 45.32
CA LYS A 70 35.31 4.32 44.03
C LYS A 70 33.97 4.20 43.32
N GLU A 71 34.03 4.21 42.00
CA GLU A 71 32.86 4.18 41.12
C GLU A 71 32.86 2.94 40.23
N TYR A 72 31.67 2.37 40.02
CA TYR A 72 31.44 1.20 39.17
C TYR A 72 30.17 1.40 38.34
N THR A 73 30.13 0.76 37.17
CA THR A 73 28.94 0.73 36.31
C THR A 73 28.58 -0.69 35.90
N ALA A 74 27.29 -0.99 35.81
CA ALA A 74 26.78 -2.27 35.32
C ALA A 74 25.63 -2.04 34.33
N ARG A 75 25.53 -2.90 33.32
CA ARG A 75 24.42 -2.92 32.37
C ARG A 75 23.55 -4.13 32.61
N VAL A 76 22.25 -3.93 32.61
CA VAL A 76 21.25 -4.99 32.74
C VAL A 76 20.18 -4.84 31.67
N LYS A 77 19.48 -5.93 31.37
CA LYS A 77 18.33 -5.99 30.46
C LYS A 77 17.07 -6.37 31.22
N ALA A 78 15.95 -5.86 30.75
CA ALA A 78 14.63 -6.24 31.24
C ALA A 78 13.99 -7.31 30.33
N ALA A 79 13.43 -8.35 30.91
CA ALA A 79 12.72 -9.40 30.17
C ALA A 79 11.28 -8.97 29.78
N ALA A 80 10.69 -8.03 30.51
CA ALA A 80 9.34 -7.54 30.29
C ALA A 80 9.24 -6.04 30.61
N LYS A 81 8.16 -5.41 30.14
CA LYS A 81 7.77 -4.08 30.61
C LYS A 81 7.30 -4.13 32.06
N GLY A 82 7.45 -3.02 32.78
CA GLY A 82 7.03 -2.93 34.18
C GLY A 82 7.86 -1.95 35.00
N ASN A 83 7.54 -1.88 36.29
CA ASN A 83 8.25 -1.01 37.24
C ASN A 83 9.22 -1.86 38.04
N TYR A 84 10.50 -1.54 37.93
CA TYR A 84 11.57 -2.22 38.66
C TYR A 84 12.10 -1.30 39.75
N SER A 85 12.32 -1.84 40.94
CA SER A 85 12.99 -1.16 42.05
C SER A 85 14.19 -1.99 42.46
N ASN A 86 15.37 -1.37 42.49
CA ASN A 86 16.62 -2.08 42.71
C ASN A 86 17.50 -1.38 43.75
N THR A 87 18.02 -2.15 44.70
CA THR A 87 18.78 -1.65 45.84
C THR A 87 20.10 -2.41 45.96
N ALA A 88 21.20 -1.68 46.00
CA ALA A 88 22.52 -2.27 46.19
C ALA A 88 22.96 -2.20 47.65
N THR A 89 23.76 -3.18 48.03
CA THR A 89 24.44 -3.24 49.33
C THR A 89 25.95 -3.22 49.13
N VAL A 90 26.66 -2.67 50.11
CA VAL A 90 28.10 -2.83 50.24
C VAL A 90 28.38 -3.51 51.56
N SER A 91 29.33 -4.44 51.57
CA SER A 91 29.84 -5.11 52.78
C SER A 91 31.36 -5.13 52.77
N ALA A 92 31.97 -5.29 53.95
CA ALA A 92 33.42 -5.36 54.10
C ALA A 92 33.85 -6.16 55.34
N THR A 93 35.15 -6.42 55.47
CA THR A 93 35.71 -7.09 56.66
C THR A 93 35.41 -6.29 57.93
N GLY A 94 35.09 -6.97 59.03
CA GLY A 94 34.69 -6.32 60.29
C GLY A 94 33.18 -6.04 60.39
N GLY A 95 32.37 -6.51 59.44
CA GLY A 95 30.92 -6.43 59.49
C GLY A 95 30.33 -5.10 59.04
N TYR A 96 31.16 -4.18 58.53
CA TYR A 96 30.70 -2.91 57.98
C TYR A 96 29.81 -3.16 56.76
N ASN A 97 28.64 -2.52 56.76
CA ASN A 97 27.71 -2.60 55.65
C ASN A 97 26.95 -1.27 55.48
N ALA A 98 26.46 -1.04 54.26
CA ALA A 98 25.53 0.04 53.96
C ALA A 98 24.63 -0.36 52.78
N SER A 99 23.48 0.28 52.66
CA SER A 99 22.53 0.10 51.56
C SER A 99 22.34 1.40 50.81
N SER A 100 22.16 1.31 49.50
CA SER A 100 21.73 2.45 48.70
C SER A 100 20.24 2.74 48.98
N GLN A 101 19.79 3.91 48.56
CA GLN A 101 18.36 4.11 48.33
C GLN A 101 17.91 3.24 47.13
N PRO A 102 16.63 2.83 47.08
CA PRO A 102 16.09 2.11 45.93
C PRO A 102 16.10 3.00 44.67
N VAL A 103 16.53 2.43 43.55
CA VAL A 103 16.43 3.08 42.23
C VAL A 103 15.25 2.48 41.49
N ALA A 104 14.27 3.32 41.16
CA ALA A 104 13.12 2.95 40.35
C ALA A 104 13.41 3.18 38.86
N THR A 105 13.13 2.18 38.04
CA THR A 105 13.18 2.26 36.57
C THR A 105 11.90 1.71 35.98
N VAL A 106 11.22 2.51 35.18
CA VAL A 106 10.05 2.08 34.40
C VAL A 106 10.53 1.57 33.04
N VAL A 107 10.12 0.36 32.68
CA VAL A 107 10.41 -0.24 31.37
C VAL A 107 9.11 -0.23 30.57
N ARG A 108 9.15 0.39 29.38
CA ARG A 108 8.00 0.51 28.48
C ARG A 108 8.23 -0.21 27.16
N GLU A 109 7.15 -0.50 26.45
CA GLU A 109 7.20 -1.20 25.17
C GLU A 109 6.27 -0.50 24.15
N PRO A 110 6.83 0.09 23.08
CA PRO A 110 6.01 0.60 21.99
C PRO A 110 5.41 -0.57 21.19
N ALA A 111 4.22 -0.36 20.65
CA ALA A 111 3.57 -1.34 19.78
C ALA A 111 2.83 -0.58 18.70
N LEU A 112 3.03 -0.95 17.45
CA LEU A 112 2.38 -0.28 16.33
C LEU A 112 1.12 -1.04 15.90
N ARG A 113 0.16 -0.30 15.35
CA ARG A 113 -0.93 -0.83 14.53
C ARG A 113 -1.01 -0.01 13.26
N ILE A 114 -1.12 -0.66 12.11
CA ILE A 114 -1.33 -0.01 10.82
C ILE A 114 -2.66 -0.45 10.23
N THR A 115 -3.39 0.49 9.63
CA THR A 115 -4.54 0.21 8.78
C THR A 115 -4.32 0.83 7.41
N LYS A 116 -4.88 0.19 6.39
CA LYS A 116 -4.85 0.69 5.01
C LYS A 116 -6.22 0.48 4.38
N THR A 117 -6.76 1.51 3.76
CA THR A 117 -8.03 1.46 3.03
C THR A 117 -7.88 2.13 1.67
N GLY A 118 -8.78 1.80 0.74
CA GLY A 118 -8.83 2.36 -0.61
C GLY A 118 -10.16 2.01 -1.26
N PRO A 119 -10.43 2.49 -2.48
CA PRO A 119 -11.65 2.13 -3.20
C PRO A 119 -11.67 0.63 -3.52
N ALA A 120 -12.82 -0.02 -3.37
CA ALA A 120 -12.99 -1.43 -3.70
C ALA A 120 -12.95 -1.69 -5.21
N ARG A 121 -13.39 -0.71 -6.01
CA ARG A 121 -13.44 -0.78 -7.47
C ARG A 121 -13.03 0.56 -8.06
N GLU A 122 -12.40 0.51 -9.22
CA GLU A 122 -12.02 1.68 -10.00
C GLU A 122 -12.02 1.33 -11.49
N PHE A 123 -12.02 2.33 -12.37
CA PHE A 123 -11.88 2.07 -13.82
C PHE A 123 -10.43 2.21 -14.28
N ILE A 124 -10.07 1.48 -15.32
CA ILE A 124 -8.75 1.61 -15.99
C ILE A 124 -8.47 3.10 -16.30
N GLY A 125 -7.27 3.56 -15.95
CA GLY A 125 -6.82 4.94 -16.13
C GLY A 125 -7.35 5.94 -15.09
N ARG A 126 -8.17 5.51 -14.13
CA ARG A 126 -8.61 6.34 -12.99
C ARG A 126 -7.69 6.15 -11.79
N ASN A 127 -7.74 7.14 -10.89
CA ASN A 127 -6.88 7.19 -9.72
C ASN A 127 -7.57 6.54 -8.52
N ALA A 128 -6.89 5.62 -7.85
CA ALA A 128 -7.25 5.10 -6.54
C ALA A 128 -6.38 5.75 -5.45
N THR A 129 -7.02 6.46 -4.52
CA THR A 129 -6.36 7.00 -3.32
C THR A 129 -6.46 6.02 -2.17
N TYR A 130 -5.32 5.62 -1.63
CA TYR A 130 -5.22 4.79 -0.44
C TYR A 130 -4.91 5.64 0.78
N GLU A 131 -5.61 5.38 1.87
CA GLU A 131 -5.38 5.97 3.17
C GLU A 131 -4.64 4.99 4.08
N ILE A 132 -3.59 5.46 4.73
CA ILE A 132 -2.76 4.67 5.65
C ILE A 132 -2.76 5.37 7.00
N THR A 133 -3.12 4.66 8.06
CA THR A 133 -3.05 5.18 9.44
C THR A 133 -2.15 4.27 10.29
N VAL A 134 -1.16 4.86 10.95
CA VAL A 134 -0.28 4.19 11.91
C VAL A 134 -0.53 4.76 13.28
N THR A 135 -0.79 3.89 14.26
CA THR A 135 -1.05 4.25 15.66
C THR A 135 -0.04 3.55 16.55
N ASN A 136 0.51 4.25 17.56
CA ASN A 136 1.21 3.59 18.66
C ASN A 136 0.20 3.14 19.72
N THR A 137 -0.04 1.85 19.80
CA THR A 137 -0.91 1.19 20.79
C THR A 137 -0.15 0.69 22.03
N GLY A 138 1.16 0.83 22.06
CA GLY A 138 2.00 0.49 23.21
C GLY A 138 2.00 1.57 24.29
N ASP A 139 2.76 1.32 25.36
CA ASP A 139 2.90 2.25 26.49
C ASP A 139 4.23 3.00 26.51
N GLY A 140 5.13 2.72 25.55
CA GLY A 140 6.38 3.44 25.31
C GLY A 140 6.35 4.25 24.02
N ASP A 141 7.28 5.20 23.89
CA ASP A 141 7.44 6.01 22.69
C ASP A 141 7.94 5.19 21.50
N ALA A 142 7.17 5.17 20.41
CA ALA A 142 7.57 4.58 19.14
C ALA A 142 8.43 5.61 18.37
N ARG A 143 9.73 5.62 18.67
CA ARG A 143 10.72 6.52 18.07
C ARG A 143 11.07 6.12 16.64
N ASP A 144 11.50 7.08 15.84
CA ASP A 144 11.95 6.86 14.46
C ASP A 144 10.94 6.06 13.62
N THR A 145 9.65 6.38 13.79
CA THR A 145 8.57 5.70 13.08
C THR A 145 8.62 6.05 11.60
N MET A 146 8.73 5.03 10.76
CA MET A 146 8.71 5.14 9.30
C MET A 146 7.52 4.36 8.74
N ILE A 147 6.86 4.96 7.75
CA ILE A 147 5.80 4.33 6.97
C ILE A 147 6.33 4.14 5.55
N GLU A 148 6.18 2.94 4.99
CA GLU A 148 6.58 2.60 3.63
C GLU A 148 5.40 1.96 2.90
N ASP A 149 5.01 2.48 1.75
CA ASP A 149 4.02 1.89 0.85
C ASP A 149 4.73 1.40 -0.41
N THR A 150 4.59 0.11 -0.72
CA THR A 150 5.22 -0.48 -1.92
C THR A 150 4.26 -0.35 -3.09
N VAL A 151 4.62 0.45 -4.09
CA VAL A 151 3.83 0.63 -5.32
C VAL A 151 3.94 -0.65 -6.14
N PRO A 152 2.83 -1.37 -6.41
CA PRO A 152 2.87 -2.58 -7.22
C PRO A 152 3.41 -2.28 -8.62
N ALA A 153 4.12 -3.23 -9.22
CA ALA A 153 4.80 -3.02 -10.52
C ALA A 153 3.85 -2.73 -11.68
N ASP A 154 2.59 -3.16 -11.57
CA ASP A 154 1.50 -2.91 -12.53
C ASP A 154 0.69 -1.64 -12.22
N ALA A 155 1.11 -0.83 -11.26
CA ALA A 155 0.53 0.48 -10.95
C ALA A 155 1.51 1.62 -11.18
N ARG A 156 0.95 2.82 -11.38
CA ARG A 156 1.68 4.06 -11.53
C ARG A 156 1.44 4.96 -10.32
N PHE A 157 2.51 5.45 -9.71
CA PHE A 157 2.47 6.48 -8.67
C PHE A 157 1.97 7.80 -9.25
N ILE A 158 0.98 8.41 -8.59
CA ILE A 158 0.44 9.73 -8.95
C ILE A 158 0.88 10.79 -7.93
N SER A 159 0.61 10.55 -6.64
CA SER A 159 0.94 11.51 -5.58
C SER A 159 0.93 10.88 -4.20
N ALA A 160 1.52 11.58 -3.23
CA ALA A 160 1.48 11.24 -1.81
C ALA A 160 1.24 12.49 -0.97
N SER A 161 0.51 12.36 0.14
CA SER A 161 0.35 13.45 1.11
C SER A 161 1.58 13.60 2.01
N ASP A 162 1.61 14.66 2.83
CA ASP A 162 2.56 14.83 3.94
C ASP A 162 4.04 14.64 3.58
N GLY A 163 4.42 15.04 2.36
CA GLY A 163 5.81 14.96 1.89
C GLY A 163 6.30 13.53 1.65
N GLY A 164 5.40 12.58 1.40
CA GLY A 164 5.77 11.20 1.04
C GLY A 164 6.72 11.17 -0.15
N ALA A 165 7.92 10.63 0.06
CA ALA A 165 8.96 10.59 -0.96
C ALA A 165 8.84 9.29 -1.77
N PHE A 166 8.61 9.40 -3.08
CA PHE A 166 8.61 8.25 -3.98
C PHE A 166 10.01 8.00 -4.55
N ALA A 167 10.58 6.84 -4.26
CA ALA A 167 11.85 6.39 -4.81
C ALA A 167 11.87 4.85 -4.88
N ASN A 168 12.48 4.31 -5.95
CA ASN A 168 12.69 2.86 -6.11
C ASN A 168 11.41 2.01 -5.91
N GLY A 169 10.27 2.47 -6.44
CA GLY A 169 8.99 1.75 -6.36
C GLY A 169 8.30 1.82 -4.99
N LYS A 170 8.75 2.70 -4.09
CA LYS A 170 8.21 2.83 -2.73
C LYS A 170 7.94 4.29 -2.39
N VAL A 171 6.88 4.53 -1.63
CA VAL A 171 6.60 5.83 -1.02
C VAL A 171 6.92 5.74 0.47
N THR A 172 7.78 6.63 0.96
CA THR A 172 8.20 6.65 2.37
C THR A 172 7.81 7.93 3.08
N TRP A 173 7.31 7.81 4.31
CA TRP A 173 7.04 8.92 5.22
C TRP A 173 7.80 8.74 6.53
N ASN A 174 8.37 9.83 7.03
CA ASN A 174 8.88 9.91 8.40
C ASN A 174 7.77 10.42 9.32
N ALA A 175 7.30 9.57 10.24
CA ALA A 175 6.30 9.91 11.24
C ALA A 175 6.92 10.38 12.58
N GLY A 176 8.26 10.35 12.70
CA GLY A 176 8.99 10.75 13.89
C GLY A 176 8.66 9.88 15.09
N THR A 177 8.52 10.50 16.26
CA THR A 177 8.12 9.78 17.48
C THR A 177 6.61 9.80 17.66
N LEU A 178 5.98 8.63 17.68
CA LEU A 178 4.60 8.48 18.09
C LEU A 178 4.53 8.15 19.59
N LYS A 179 4.03 9.08 20.39
CA LYS A 179 3.70 8.84 21.80
C LYS A 179 2.58 7.80 21.95
N PRO A 180 2.42 7.14 23.12
CA PRO A 180 1.30 6.25 23.38
C PRO A 180 -0.06 6.86 22.98
N GLY A 181 -0.83 6.13 22.17
CA GLY A 181 -2.12 6.56 21.63
C GLY A 181 -2.07 7.52 20.43
N ALA A 182 -0.91 8.11 20.12
CA ALA A 182 -0.76 9.00 18.98
C ALA A 182 -0.83 8.25 17.65
N SER A 183 -1.30 8.93 16.60
CA SER A 183 -1.42 8.38 15.26
C SER A 183 -0.90 9.33 14.19
N LYS A 184 -0.43 8.77 13.07
CA LYS A 184 -0.09 9.48 11.83
C LYS A 184 -0.94 8.90 10.70
N LYS A 185 -1.57 9.79 9.93
CA LYS A 185 -2.41 9.45 8.77
C LYS A 185 -1.80 10.07 7.52
N VAL A 186 -1.63 9.27 6.47
CA VAL A 186 -1.06 9.68 5.16
C VAL A 186 -1.85 9.03 4.02
N THR A 187 -1.71 9.57 2.81
CA THR A 187 -2.33 9.01 1.61
C THR A 187 -1.34 8.83 0.48
N VAL A 188 -1.62 7.83 -0.37
CA VAL A 188 -0.93 7.57 -1.63
C VAL A 188 -1.94 7.31 -2.72
N THR A 189 -1.79 8.00 -3.85
CA THR A 189 -2.66 7.87 -5.01
C THR A 189 -1.93 7.12 -6.10
N LEU A 190 -2.54 6.03 -6.56
CA LEU A 190 -2.04 5.19 -7.65
C LEU A 190 -3.04 5.17 -8.80
N SER A 191 -2.57 4.86 -10.00
CA SER A 191 -3.42 4.56 -11.16
C SER A 191 -2.95 3.26 -11.82
N ARG A 192 -3.79 2.69 -12.68
CA ARG A 192 -3.50 1.43 -13.39
C ARG A 192 -4.12 1.43 -14.78
N ASP A 193 -3.35 0.98 -15.77
CA ASP A 193 -3.75 0.95 -17.19
C ASP A 193 -4.25 -0.43 -17.67
N SER A 194 -4.46 -1.36 -16.75
CA SER A 194 -4.97 -2.71 -17.05
C SER A 194 -6.10 -3.11 -16.10
N ALA A 195 -6.95 -4.03 -16.55
CA ALA A 195 -7.93 -4.66 -15.68
C ALA A 195 -7.25 -5.55 -14.63
N GLY A 196 -7.97 -5.82 -13.54
CA GLY A 196 -7.56 -6.79 -12.51
C GLY A 196 -7.49 -6.21 -11.10
N ALA A 197 -7.25 -7.10 -10.13
CA ALA A 197 -7.06 -6.71 -8.74
C ALA A 197 -5.66 -6.10 -8.53
N LEU A 198 -5.60 -4.93 -7.90
CA LEU A 198 -4.38 -4.28 -7.45
C LEU A 198 -4.32 -4.38 -5.92
N ASN A 199 -3.33 -5.09 -5.39
CA ASN A 199 -3.09 -5.21 -3.96
C ASN A 199 -1.99 -4.22 -3.55
N ASN A 200 -2.35 -3.14 -2.88
CA ASN A 200 -1.38 -2.19 -2.36
C ASN A 200 -1.04 -2.50 -0.89
N THR A 201 0.24 -2.49 -0.53
CA THR A 201 0.73 -2.90 0.80
C THR A 201 1.59 -1.80 1.45
N ALA A 202 1.26 -1.49 2.69
CA ALA A 202 2.04 -0.57 3.54
C ALA A 202 2.63 -1.30 4.75
N VAL A 203 3.83 -0.89 5.15
CA VAL A 203 4.56 -1.38 6.33
C VAL A 203 4.92 -0.20 7.23
N ALA A 204 4.76 -0.34 8.54
CA ALA A 204 5.27 0.60 9.52
C ALA A 204 6.34 -0.04 10.41
N ARG A 205 7.39 0.72 10.71
CA ARG A 205 8.50 0.31 11.58
C ARG A 205 8.81 1.44 12.55
N ALA A 206 9.22 1.12 13.76
CA ALA A 206 9.74 2.08 14.73
C ALA A 206 10.84 1.40 15.56
N PHE A 207 11.71 2.20 16.19
CA PHE A 207 12.69 1.69 17.13
C PHE A 207 11.98 0.97 18.28
N CYS A 208 12.46 -0.23 18.64
CA CYS A 208 11.94 -1.05 19.73
C CYS A 208 10.50 -1.57 19.55
N ALA A 209 9.89 -1.41 18.37
CA ALA A 209 8.57 -1.95 18.05
C ALA A 209 8.67 -3.01 16.95
N GLU A 210 7.83 -4.04 17.03
CA GLU A 210 7.66 -4.97 15.91
C GLU A 210 7.07 -4.24 14.70
N ALA A 211 7.51 -4.65 13.50
CA ALA A 211 6.99 -4.10 12.26
C ALA A 211 5.58 -4.64 11.98
N VAL A 212 4.71 -3.77 11.47
CA VAL A 212 3.32 -4.12 11.14
C VAL A 212 3.03 -3.84 9.68
N THR A 213 2.10 -4.60 9.08
CA THR A 213 1.73 -4.49 7.67
C THR A 213 0.21 -4.39 7.51
N ALA A 214 -0.24 -3.66 6.48
CA ALA A 214 -1.64 -3.64 6.05
C ALA A 214 -1.73 -3.54 4.53
N ASN A 215 -2.75 -4.20 3.97
CA ASN A 215 -3.03 -4.20 2.53
C ASN A 215 -4.43 -3.68 2.24
N ALA A 216 -4.60 -3.09 1.05
CA ALA A 216 -5.89 -2.74 0.49
C ALA A 216 -5.95 -3.19 -0.96
N GLN A 217 -7.10 -3.74 -1.37
CA GLN A 217 -7.33 -4.22 -2.73
C GLN A 217 -8.29 -3.30 -3.48
N THR A 218 -7.93 -2.95 -4.72
CA THR A 218 -8.80 -2.24 -5.66
C THR A 218 -8.94 -3.05 -6.94
N VAL A 219 -10.16 -3.36 -7.36
CA VAL A 219 -10.41 -4.06 -8.63
C VAL A 219 -10.61 -3.04 -9.75
N TYR A 220 -9.71 -3.05 -10.72
CA TYR A 220 -9.80 -2.21 -11.92
C TYR A 220 -10.60 -2.92 -13.01
N SER A 221 -11.62 -2.24 -13.52
CA SER A 221 -12.46 -2.71 -14.64
C SER A 221 -12.32 -1.79 -15.85
N GLY A 222 -12.40 -2.36 -17.05
CA GLY A 222 -12.55 -1.56 -18.27
C GLY A 222 -14.03 -1.25 -18.56
N ILE A 223 -14.26 -0.34 -19.51
CA ILE A 223 -15.59 -0.04 -20.04
C ILE A 223 -15.55 -0.27 -21.56
N PRO A 224 -16.44 -1.08 -22.14
CA PRO A 224 -16.57 -1.18 -23.60
C PRO A 224 -17.22 0.09 -24.13
N ALA A 225 -16.73 0.62 -25.25
CA ALA A 225 -17.28 1.82 -25.88
C ALA A 225 -17.30 1.60 -27.39
N LEU A 226 -18.47 1.31 -27.96
CA LEU A 226 -18.62 1.01 -29.38
C LEU A 226 -18.92 2.28 -30.17
N LEU A 227 -18.18 2.47 -31.25
CA LEU A 227 -18.44 3.43 -32.32
C LEU A 227 -18.84 2.65 -33.57
N LEU A 228 -19.96 3.05 -34.20
CA LEU A 228 -20.39 2.57 -35.50
C LEU A 228 -20.06 3.65 -36.53
N GLU A 229 -19.47 3.26 -37.65
CA GLU A 229 -19.22 4.11 -38.81
C GLU A 229 -19.70 3.36 -40.05
N VAL A 230 -20.34 4.07 -40.96
CA VAL A 230 -20.68 3.56 -42.30
C VAL A 230 -20.21 4.60 -43.30
N ILE A 231 -19.61 4.13 -44.39
CA ILE A 231 -19.18 4.94 -45.54
C ILE A 231 -19.50 4.20 -46.83
N ASP A 232 -19.66 4.92 -47.93
CA ASP A 232 -19.57 4.40 -49.30
C ASP A 232 -18.14 4.59 -49.83
N ILE A 233 -17.81 3.89 -50.92
CA ILE A 233 -16.49 4.00 -51.57
C ILE A 233 -16.59 4.84 -52.84
N GLU A 234 -17.68 4.72 -53.61
CA GLU A 234 -17.91 5.49 -54.83
C GLU A 234 -19.07 6.48 -54.63
N ASP A 235 -18.80 7.77 -54.88
CA ASP A 235 -19.82 8.83 -54.89
C ASP A 235 -19.38 9.95 -55.86
N PRO A 236 -20.23 10.41 -56.82
CA PRO A 236 -21.57 9.92 -57.14
C PRO A 236 -21.57 8.66 -58.00
N ASP A 237 -22.73 7.99 -57.99
CA ASP A 237 -22.88 6.60 -58.42
C ASP A 237 -23.74 6.46 -59.69
N LEU A 238 -23.33 5.64 -60.67
CA LEU A 238 -24.04 5.49 -61.93
C LEU A 238 -25.04 4.31 -61.90
N VAL A 239 -26.23 4.46 -62.51
CA VAL A 239 -27.14 3.32 -62.70
C VAL A 239 -26.45 2.20 -63.48
N GLY A 240 -26.51 0.98 -62.94
CA GLY A 240 -25.93 -0.22 -63.50
C GLY A 240 -24.56 -0.61 -62.92
N THR A 241 -23.89 0.28 -62.18
CA THR A 241 -22.65 -0.02 -61.45
C THR A 241 -22.95 -0.63 -60.08
N THR A 242 -21.88 -1.08 -59.40
CA THR A 242 -21.94 -1.59 -58.04
C THR A 242 -21.31 -0.61 -57.08
N GLU A 243 -21.91 -0.45 -55.91
CA GLU A 243 -21.40 0.35 -54.80
C GLU A 243 -21.02 -0.55 -53.62
N THR A 244 -20.01 -0.15 -52.85
CA THR A 244 -19.55 -0.86 -51.66
C THR A 244 -19.70 -0.02 -50.40
N TYR A 245 -20.74 -0.31 -49.62
CA TYR A 245 -20.84 0.21 -48.26
C TYR A 245 -19.88 -0.53 -47.32
N VAL A 246 -19.10 0.22 -46.56
CA VAL A 246 -18.16 -0.28 -45.54
C VAL A 246 -18.69 0.07 -44.16
N ILE A 247 -19.09 -0.96 -43.40
CA ILE A 247 -19.55 -0.82 -42.02
C ILE A 247 -18.37 -1.13 -41.10
N THR A 248 -17.93 -0.15 -40.31
CA THR A 248 -16.86 -0.34 -39.32
C THR A 248 -17.39 -0.17 -37.91
N VAL A 249 -17.16 -1.17 -37.07
CA VAL A 249 -17.37 -1.09 -35.63
C VAL A 249 -16.02 -0.99 -34.95
N THR A 250 -15.82 0.07 -34.18
CA THR A 250 -14.62 0.27 -33.36
C THR A 250 -14.97 0.15 -31.88
N ASN A 251 -14.30 -0.72 -31.12
CA ASN A 251 -14.38 -0.67 -29.66
C ASN A 251 -13.33 0.32 -29.13
N GLN A 252 -13.71 1.57 -28.95
CA GLN A 252 -12.88 2.63 -28.36
C GLN A 252 -12.69 2.48 -26.83
N GLY A 253 -13.32 1.47 -26.23
CA GLY A 253 -13.28 1.22 -24.81
C GLY A 253 -12.00 0.53 -24.32
N SER A 254 -11.99 0.25 -23.02
CA SER A 254 -10.93 -0.46 -22.28
C SER A 254 -11.35 -1.86 -21.81
N ALA A 255 -12.57 -2.30 -22.13
CA ALA A 255 -13.02 -3.68 -21.96
C ALA A 255 -13.62 -4.25 -23.26
N PRO A 256 -13.65 -5.58 -23.43
CA PRO A 256 -14.26 -6.21 -24.60
C PRO A 256 -15.75 -5.90 -24.70
N ALA A 257 -16.22 -5.57 -25.89
CA ALA A 257 -17.63 -5.59 -26.23
C ALA A 257 -18.03 -7.01 -26.65
N THR A 258 -19.30 -7.37 -26.51
CA THR A 258 -19.79 -8.74 -26.78
C THR A 258 -21.13 -8.73 -27.49
N ASN A 259 -21.38 -9.81 -28.25
CA ASN A 259 -22.65 -10.06 -28.93
C ASN A 259 -23.07 -8.89 -29.85
N ILE A 260 -22.11 -8.36 -30.62
CA ILE A 260 -22.32 -7.22 -31.52
C ILE A 260 -23.10 -7.72 -32.73
N ARG A 261 -24.27 -7.13 -32.99
CA ARG A 261 -25.18 -7.51 -34.09
C ARG A 261 -25.36 -6.33 -35.01
N ILE A 262 -25.20 -6.58 -36.31
CA ILE A 262 -25.35 -5.57 -37.36
C ILE A 262 -26.54 -5.94 -38.24
N VAL A 263 -27.45 -5.00 -38.43
CA VAL A 263 -28.57 -5.09 -39.37
C VAL A 263 -28.48 -3.91 -40.32
N ALA A 264 -28.39 -4.17 -41.61
CA ALA A 264 -28.39 -3.15 -42.65
C ALA A 264 -29.68 -3.21 -43.47
N THR A 265 -30.12 -2.07 -44.00
CA THR A 265 -31.27 -1.98 -44.90
C THR A 265 -30.87 -1.29 -46.20
N VAL A 266 -31.12 -1.96 -47.32
CA VAL A 266 -30.89 -1.45 -48.68
C VAL A 266 -32.21 -0.90 -49.23
N GLU A 267 -32.18 0.29 -49.80
CA GLU A 267 -33.37 0.92 -50.40
C GLU A 267 -33.68 0.40 -51.81
N PRO A 268 -34.93 0.52 -52.31
CA PRO A 268 -35.36 -0.13 -53.56
C PRO A 268 -34.64 0.31 -54.84
N ASN A 269 -33.88 1.40 -54.78
CA ASN A 269 -33.03 1.89 -55.86
C ASN A 269 -31.76 1.06 -56.06
N GLN A 270 -31.45 0.17 -55.11
CA GLN A 270 -30.29 -0.70 -55.11
C GLN A 270 -30.73 -2.15 -54.87
N THR A 271 -29.97 -3.12 -55.40
CA THR A 271 -30.15 -4.55 -55.12
C THR A 271 -28.90 -5.12 -54.48
N HIS A 272 -29.04 -5.86 -53.38
CA HIS A 272 -27.92 -6.57 -52.76
C HIS A 272 -27.27 -7.55 -53.75
N GLU A 273 -25.94 -7.50 -53.87
CA GLU A 273 -25.16 -8.46 -54.66
C GLU A 273 -24.37 -9.43 -53.78
N SER A 274 -23.57 -8.90 -52.85
CA SER A 274 -22.74 -9.73 -51.97
C SER A 274 -22.43 -9.04 -50.65
N ASN A 275 -21.96 -9.80 -49.67
CA ASN A 275 -21.47 -9.26 -48.41
C ASN A 275 -20.27 -10.05 -47.91
N SER A 276 -19.43 -9.41 -47.12
CA SER A 276 -18.29 -10.04 -46.45
C SER A 276 -18.03 -9.38 -45.10
N GLY A 277 -17.31 -10.05 -44.21
CA GLY A 277 -16.94 -9.51 -42.91
C GLY A 277 -16.64 -10.59 -41.87
N PRO A 278 -16.47 -10.19 -40.60
CA PRO A 278 -16.18 -11.08 -39.47
C PRO A 278 -17.24 -12.14 -39.21
N THR A 279 -18.48 -11.91 -39.64
CA THR A 279 -19.61 -12.81 -39.44
C THR A 279 -20.43 -12.94 -40.71
N ARG A 280 -21.13 -14.07 -40.85
CA ARG A 280 -21.95 -14.37 -42.03
C ARG A 280 -23.18 -13.46 -42.07
N GLY A 281 -23.50 -12.92 -43.25
CA GLY A 281 -24.74 -12.17 -43.50
C GLY A 281 -25.84 -13.01 -44.16
N THR A 282 -27.10 -12.74 -43.81
CA THR A 282 -28.29 -13.32 -44.44
C THR A 282 -29.25 -12.22 -44.90
N VAL A 283 -29.83 -12.37 -46.08
CA VAL A 283 -30.70 -11.36 -46.71
C VAL A 283 -32.15 -11.84 -46.70
N ALA A 284 -33.06 -10.98 -46.26
CA ALA A 284 -34.50 -11.20 -46.32
C ALA A 284 -35.20 -9.90 -46.77
N GLY A 285 -35.60 -9.85 -48.04
CA GLY A 285 -36.12 -8.62 -48.64
C GLY A 285 -35.05 -7.52 -48.65
N PRO A 286 -35.34 -6.29 -48.16
CA PRO A 286 -34.37 -5.20 -48.13
C PRO A 286 -33.39 -5.29 -46.95
N VAL A 287 -33.56 -6.24 -46.03
CA VAL A 287 -32.82 -6.33 -44.77
C VAL A 287 -31.70 -7.36 -44.87
N LEU A 288 -30.48 -6.94 -44.56
CA LEU A 288 -29.29 -7.79 -44.38
C LEU A 288 -28.97 -7.89 -42.89
N THR A 289 -29.06 -9.10 -42.33
CA THR A 289 -28.73 -9.37 -40.93
C THR A 289 -27.44 -10.17 -40.84
N PHE A 290 -26.45 -9.68 -40.09
CA PHE A 290 -25.23 -10.41 -39.80
C PHE A 290 -25.36 -11.21 -38.51
N GLU A 291 -24.75 -12.41 -38.48
CA GLU A 291 -24.61 -13.19 -37.26
C GLU A 291 -23.83 -12.40 -36.19
N PRO A 292 -24.08 -12.65 -34.89
CA PRO A 292 -23.46 -11.88 -33.83
C PRO A 292 -21.94 -12.09 -33.78
N LEU A 293 -21.19 -10.99 -33.74
CA LEU A 293 -19.77 -11.02 -33.41
C LEU A 293 -19.64 -11.21 -31.89
N ALA A 294 -19.14 -12.38 -31.49
CA ALA A 294 -19.13 -12.80 -30.09
C ALA A 294 -18.37 -11.84 -29.17
N SER A 295 -17.22 -11.32 -29.62
CA SER A 295 -16.45 -10.33 -28.88
C SER A 295 -15.61 -9.43 -29.79
N LEU A 296 -15.44 -8.18 -29.38
CA LEU A 296 -14.49 -7.23 -29.97
C LEU A 296 -13.60 -6.66 -28.87
N ALA A 297 -12.30 -6.94 -28.94
CA ALA A 297 -11.31 -6.51 -27.95
C ALA A 297 -11.21 -4.98 -27.84
N PRO A 298 -10.74 -4.42 -26.71
CA PRO A 298 -10.42 -3.00 -26.58
C PRO A 298 -9.55 -2.50 -27.74
N GLN A 299 -9.88 -1.33 -28.27
CA GLN A 299 -9.20 -0.66 -29.40
C GLN A 299 -9.26 -1.42 -30.75
N ALA A 300 -9.92 -2.59 -30.81
CA ALA A 300 -10.04 -3.35 -32.04
C ALA A 300 -11.14 -2.81 -32.96
N LYS A 301 -11.00 -3.09 -34.25
CA LYS A 301 -11.99 -2.79 -35.29
C LYS A 301 -12.51 -4.07 -35.94
N ALA A 302 -13.78 -4.06 -36.31
CA ALA A 302 -14.43 -5.07 -37.12
C ALA A 302 -15.09 -4.39 -38.33
N THR A 303 -14.84 -4.90 -39.53
CA THR A 303 -15.31 -4.26 -40.76
C THR A 303 -16.08 -5.24 -41.65
N TRP A 304 -17.33 -4.90 -41.96
CA TRP A 304 -18.15 -5.59 -42.95
C TRP A 304 -18.21 -4.77 -44.23
N ARG A 305 -18.37 -5.45 -45.37
CA ARG A 305 -18.60 -4.84 -46.67
C ARG A 305 -19.90 -5.37 -47.25
N VAL A 306 -20.71 -4.48 -47.80
CA VAL A 306 -21.97 -4.79 -48.48
C VAL A 306 -21.88 -4.23 -49.88
N ILE A 307 -21.90 -5.10 -50.87
CA ILE A 307 -21.88 -4.72 -52.27
C ILE A 307 -23.30 -4.75 -52.78
N VAL A 308 -23.75 -3.64 -53.36
CA VAL A 308 -25.06 -3.48 -53.96
C VAL A 308 -24.91 -3.05 -55.41
N LYS A 309 -25.92 -3.31 -56.23
CA LYS A 309 -26.02 -2.80 -57.60
C LYS A 309 -27.02 -1.68 -57.66
N ASN A 310 -26.64 -0.57 -58.29
CA ASN A 310 -27.50 0.58 -58.53
C ASN A 310 -28.47 0.26 -59.67
N VAL A 311 -29.77 0.21 -59.40
CA VAL A 311 -30.80 -0.16 -60.39
C VAL A 311 -31.72 1.00 -60.78
N LYS A 312 -31.68 2.11 -60.04
CA LYS A 312 -32.48 3.31 -60.32
C LYS A 312 -31.82 4.57 -59.75
N ALA A 313 -31.81 5.65 -60.52
CA ALA A 313 -31.35 6.96 -60.07
C ALA A 313 -32.18 7.51 -58.89
N GLY A 314 -31.54 8.22 -57.97
CA GLY A 314 -32.17 8.79 -56.79
C GLY A 314 -31.20 9.10 -55.64
N ASP A 315 -31.71 9.84 -54.65
CA ASP A 315 -31.04 10.08 -53.37
C ASP A 315 -31.43 8.95 -52.40
N VAL A 316 -30.47 8.11 -51.99
CA VAL A 316 -30.74 6.91 -51.18
C VAL A 316 -30.04 6.95 -49.83
N ARG A 317 -30.58 6.20 -48.86
CA ARG A 317 -29.97 6.03 -47.53
C ARG A 317 -29.72 4.56 -47.22
N PHE A 318 -28.44 4.19 -47.09
CA PHE A 318 -28.06 2.90 -46.54
C PHE A 318 -28.04 2.98 -45.01
N ARG A 319 -28.99 2.30 -44.36
CA ARG A 319 -29.18 2.37 -42.90
C ARG A 319 -28.54 1.17 -42.22
N VAL A 320 -27.81 1.41 -41.13
CA VAL A 320 -27.17 0.38 -40.31
C VAL A 320 -27.54 0.55 -38.85
N SER A 321 -28.07 -0.52 -38.26
CA SER A 321 -28.37 -0.65 -36.84
C SER A 321 -27.38 -1.59 -36.17
N MET A 322 -26.79 -1.17 -35.06
CA MET A 322 -25.93 -1.98 -34.20
C MET A 322 -26.54 -2.16 -32.81
N THR A 323 -26.59 -3.41 -32.34
CA THR A 323 -26.85 -3.74 -30.93
C THR A 323 -25.69 -4.56 -30.35
N ALA A 324 -25.54 -4.55 -29.02
CA ALA A 324 -24.54 -5.31 -28.28
C ALA A 324 -24.99 -5.48 -26.82
N ASP A 325 -24.40 -6.40 -26.06
CA ASP A 325 -24.79 -6.64 -24.66
C ASP A 325 -24.65 -5.40 -23.76
N GLN A 326 -23.73 -4.49 -24.13
CA GLN A 326 -23.41 -3.28 -23.38
C GLN A 326 -24.29 -2.08 -23.73
N LEU A 327 -25.13 -2.20 -24.76
CA LEU A 327 -25.97 -1.12 -25.26
C LEU A 327 -27.42 -1.35 -24.83
N THR A 328 -28.02 -0.36 -24.17
CA THR A 328 -29.43 -0.42 -23.77
C THR A 328 -30.39 -0.06 -24.90
N ARG A 329 -29.87 0.52 -25.98
CA ARG A 329 -30.58 0.87 -27.22
C ARG A 329 -29.63 0.72 -28.42
N PRO A 330 -30.15 0.50 -29.62
CA PRO A 330 -29.31 0.44 -30.82
C PRO A 330 -28.54 1.75 -31.07
N VAL A 331 -27.38 1.62 -31.71
CA VAL A 331 -26.69 2.72 -32.40
C VAL A 331 -27.06 2.62 -33.86
N GLU A 332 -27.52 3.73 -34.45
CA GLU A 332 -27.97 3.79 -35.83
C GLU A 332 -27.06 4.74 -36.59
N GLU A 333 -26.61 4.33 -37.78
CA GLU A 333 -25.86 5.17 -38.71
C GLU A 333 -26.46 5.09 -40.10
N THR A 334 -26.31 6.14 -40.88
CA THR A 334 -26.83 6.22 -42.26
C THR A 334 -25.79 6.78 -43.20
N GLU A 335 -25.55 6.09 -44.31
CA GLU A 335 -24.79 6.65 -45.43
C GLU A 335 -25.73 7.17 -46.53
N SER A 336 -25.38 8.30 -47.12
CA SER A 336 -26.10 8.93 -48.21
C SER A 336 -25.38 8.74 -49.53
N THR A 337 -26.05 8.17 -50.52
CA THR A 337 -25.47 7.96 -51.85
C THR A 337 -26.37 8.59 -52.90
N ASN A 338 -25.79 9.33 -53.84
CA ASN A 338 -26.51 9.90 -54.98
C ASN A 338 -26.30 9.05 -56.23
N ILE A 339 -27.39 8.48 -56.75
CA ILE A 339 -27.36 7.66 -57.96
C ILE A 339 -27.88 8.48 -59.15
N TYR A 340 -27.09 8.60 -60.22
CA TYR A 340 -27.42 9.30 -61.46
C TYR A 340 -27.56 8.35 -62.66
N GLU A 341 -28.20 8.83 -63.74
CA GLU A 341 -28.46 8.08 -64.98
C GLU A 341 -27.27 7.98 -65.93
#